data_AF-A0A9E3RFF9-F1
#
_entry.id   AF-A0A9E3RFF9-F1
#
_cell.length_a   1.000
_cell.length_b   1.000
_cell.length_c   1.000
_cell.angle_alpha   90.00
_cell.angle_beta   90.00
_cell.angle_gamma   90.00
#
_symmetry.space_group_name_H-M   'P 1'
#
loop_
_entity.id
_entity.type
_entity.pdbx_description
1 polymer ?
#
loop_
_entity_poly.entity_id
_entity_poly.type
_entity_poly.pdbx_seq_one_letter_code
_entity_poly.pdbx_strand_id
1 'polypeptide(L)' 'MRIPRDISADDLIKVLRRLDYVKTRQVGSHVRLTTMKNGQHHLTIPYHSPIKIGTLSAILSDVAEHFNKSKEEIVRELFG' A
#
# COMPACT_ATOMS: atom_id res chain seq x y z
N MET A 1 16.36 1.51 2.76
CA MET A 1 16.07 0.90 1.44
C MET A 1 15.45 1.96 0.55
N ARG A 2 15.67 1.93 -0.77
CA ARG A 2 15.01 2.87 -1.70
C ARG A 2 13.62 2.34 -2.04
N ILE A 3 12.62 3.22 -1.96
CA ILE A 3 11.27 2.94 -2.46
C ILE A 3 11.36 2.73 -3.99
N PRO A 4 10.75 1.67 -4.56
CA PRO A 4 10.70 1.49 -6.00
C PRO A 4 9.98 2.66 -6.66
N ARG A 5 10.60 3.28 -7.67
CA ARG A 5 10.06 4.49 -8.32
C ARG A 5 9.02 4.20 -9.40
N ASP A 6 8.98 2.97 -9.89
CA ASP A 6 8.13 2.55 -11.03
C ASP A 6 7.21 1.37 -10.67
N ILE A 7 6.59 1.42 -9.49
CA ILE A 7 5.66 0.37 -9.08
C ILE A 7 4.29 0.57 -9.74
N SER A 8 3.73 -0.49 -10.33
CA SER A 8 2.35 -0.50 -10.82
C SER A 8 1.34 -0.57 -9.65
N ALA A 9 0.09 -0.18 -9.89
CA ALA A 9 -0.96 -0.37 -8.88
C ALA A 9 -1.16 -1.86 -8.54
N ASP A 10 -1.08 -2.75 -9.53
CA ASP A 10 -1.22 -4.19 -9.33
C ASP A 10 -0.08 -4.77 -8.48
N ASP A 11 1.17 -4.36 -8.73
CA ASP A 11 2.31 -4.79 -7.93
C ASP A 11 2.21 -4.28 -6.50
N LEU A 12 1.76 -3.03 -6.30
CA LEU A 12 1.53 -2.46 -4.98
C LEU A 12 0.44 -3.24 -4.22
N ILE A 13 -0.69 -3.53 -4.87
CA ILE A 13 -1.77 -4.34 -4.29
C ILE A 13 -1.23 -5.73 -3.91
N LYS A 14 -0.43 -6.35 -4.80
CA LYS A 14 0.13 -7.68 -4.58
C LYS A 14 1.07 -7.73 -3.36
N VAL A 15 1.96 -6.76 -3.20
CA VAL A 15 2.85 -6.73 -2.02
C VAL A 15 2.10 -6.43 -0.74
N LEU A 16 1.08 -5.56 -0.78
CA LEU A 16 0.27 -5.22 0.39
C LEU A 16 -0.53 -6.41 0.94
N ARG A 17 -0.73 -7.47 0.15
CA ARG A 17 -1.29 -8.75 0.66
C ARG A 17 -0.42 -9.38 1.76
N ARG A 18 0.89 -9.08 1.85
CA ARG A 18 1.75 -9.51 2.97
C ARG A 18 1.27 -8.96 4.33
N LEU A 19 0.52 -7.86 4.30
CA LEU A 19 -0.09 -7.21 5.47
C LEU A 19 -1.61 -7.46 5.56
N ASP A 20 -2.10 -8.53 4.90
CA ASP A 20 -3.50 -8.93 4.83
C ASP A 20 -4.46 -7.89 4.24
N TYR A 21 -3.96 -6.95 3.46
CA TYR A 21 -4.82 -6.09 2.66
C TYR A 21 -5.49 -6.88 1.53
N VAL A 22 -6.82 -6.84 1.50
CA VAL A 22 -7.65 -7.44 0.46
C VAL A 22 -8.46 -6.37 -0.26
N LYS A 23 -8.67 -6.55 -1.57
CA LYS A 23 -9.53 -5.64 -2.36
C LYS A 23 -10.98 -5.78 -1.93
N THR A 24 -11.60 -4.69 -1.50
CA THR A 24 -13.00 -4.67 -1.05
C THR A 24 -13.92 -3.87 -1.97
N ARG A 25 -13.40 -2.91 -2.73
CA ARG A 25 -14.20 -2.11 -3.68
C ARG A 25 -13.32 -1.55 -4.80
N GLN A 26 -13.91 -1.27 -5.94
CA GLN A 26 -13.32 -0.40 -6.95
C GLN A 26 -14.39 0.56 -7.49
N VAL A 27 -14.03 1.83 -7.65
CA VAL A 27 -14.86 2.84 -8.30
C VAL A 27 -13.99 3.60 -9.28
N GLY A 28 -14.30 3.49 -10.57
CA GLY A 28 -13.46 4.01 -11.64
C GLY A 28 -12.02 3.51 -11.50
N SER A 29 -11.07 4.44 -11.53
CA SER A 29 -9.64 4.18 -11.38
C SER A 29 -9.16 4.14 -9.92
N HIS A 30 -10.02 3.96 -8.92
CA HIS A 30 -9.58 3.85 -7.52
C HIS A 30 -10.00 2.51 -6.90
N VAL A 31 -9.03 1.80 -6.32
CA VAL A 31 -9.22 0.52 -5.65
C VAL A 31 -9.11 0.73 -4.14
N ARG A 32 -10.11 0.24 -3.39
CA ARG A 32 -10.05 0.19 -1.94
C ARG A 32 -9.58 -1.19 -1.49
N LEU A 33 -8.53 -1.19 -0.67
CA LEU A 33 -8.07 -2.34 0.09
C LEU A 33 -8.51 -2.22 1.54
N THR A 34 -8.61 -3.35 2.22
CA THR A 34 -8.94 -3.41 3.65
C THR A 34 -8.13 -4.50 4.31
N THR A 35 -7.58 -4.22 5.49
CA THR A 35 -7.01 -5.23 6.38
C THR A 35 -7.79 -5.21 7.69
N MET A 36 -7.88 -6.36 8.34
CA MET A 36 -8.36 -6.48 9.73
C MET A 36 -7.19 -6.69 10.71
N LYS A 37 -5.96 -6.79 10.20
CA LYS A 37 -4.75 -6.98 10.98
C LYS A 37 -4.42 -5.67 11.70
N ASN A 38 -4.18 -5.76 13.01
CA ASN A 38 -3.98 -4.60 13.88
C ASN A 38 -5.18 -3.64 13.95
N GLY A 39 -6.39 -4.15 13.75
CA GLY A 39 -7.62 -3.36 13.63
C GLY A 39 -8.04 -3.16 12.17
N GLN A 40 -9.24 -2.61 11.96
CA GLN A 40 -9.75 -2.34 10.62
C GLN A 40 -9.05 -1.12 10.04
N HIS A 41 -8.47 -1.28 8.85
CA HIS A 41 -7.88 -0.17 8.10
C HIS A 41 -8.21 -0.24 6.63
N HIS A 42 -8.46 0.93 6.03
CA HIS A 42 -8.84 1.07 4.64
C HIS A 42 -7.82 1.91 3.89
N LEU A 43 -7.28 1.34 2.82
CA LEU A 43 -6.34 2.03 1.95
C LEU A 43 -6.98 2.25 0.57
N THR A 44 -6.87 3.45 0.02
CA THR A 44 -7.32 3.73 -1.36
C THR A 44 -6.10 3.92 -2.27
N ILE A 45 -6.04 3.13 -3.34
CA ILE A 45 -4.94 3.13 -4.31
C ILE A 45 -5.47 3.60 -5.66
N PRO A 46 -4.86 4.60 -6.30
CA PRO A 46 -5.16 4.93 -7.69
C PRO A 46 -4.62 3.83 -8.61
N TYR A 47 -5.46 3.35 -9.52
CA TYR A 47 -5.21 2.21 -10.39
C TYR A 47 -4.58 2.66 -11.71
N HIS A 48 -3.33 3.13 -11.63
CA HIS A 48 -2.50 3.46 -12.77
C HIS A 48 -1.06 3.01 -12.56
N SER A 49 -0.28 2.96 -13.64
CA SER A 49 1.09 2.47 -13.65
C SER A 49 2.00 3.47 -14.37
N PRO A 50 3.05 4.00 -13.72
CA PRO A 50 3.42 3.79 -12.31
C PRO A 50 2.57 4.63 -11.34
N ILE A 51 2.50 4.21 -10.08
CA ILE A 51 2.04 5.05 -8.97
C ILE A 51 3.07 6.18 -8.78
N LYS A 52 2.62 7.43 -8.73
CA LYS A 52 3.52 8.57 -8.49
C LYS A 52 4.25 8.39 -7.16
N ILE A 53 5.56 8.67 -7.12
CA ILE A 53 6.39 8.46 -5.92
C ILE A 53 5.84 9.16 -4.66
N GLY A 54 5.24 10.35 -4.80
CA GLY A 54 4.60 11.05 -3.69
C GLY A 54 3.39 10.29 -3.14
N THR A 55 2.54 9.75 -4.03
CA THR A 55 1.38 8.93 -3.66
C THR A 55 1.81 7.63 -3.01
N LEU A 56 2.79 6.93 -3.58
CA LEU A 56 3.36 5.72 -2.99
C LEU A 56 3.94 6.00 -1.60
N SER A 57 4.67 7.10 -1.46
CA SER A 57 5.25 7.55 -0.20
C SER A 57 4.17 7.81 0.86
N ALA A 58 3.06 8.45 0.50
CA ALA A 58 1.93 8.69 1.39
C ALA A 58 1.23 7.40 1.80
N ILE A 59 0.97 6.50 0.86
CA ILE A 59 0.39 5.16 1.12
C ILE A 59 1.26 4.37 2.11
N LEU A 60 2.58 4.35 1.91
CA LEU A 60 3.48 3.62 2.80
C LEU A 60 3.55 4.23 4.19
N SER A 61 3.45 5.56 4.31
CA SER A 61 3.38 6.25 5.60
C SER A 61 2.08 5.93 6.35
N ASP A 62 0.94 5.95 5.66
CA ASP A 62 -0.37 5.60 6.22
C ASP A 62 -0.40 4.15 6.73
N VAL A 63 0.13 3.22 5.93
CA VAL A 63 0.31 1.82 6.35
C VAL A 63 1.24 1.72 7.58
N ALA A 64 2.34 2.48 7.62
CA ALA A 64 3.27 2.45 8.75
C ALA A 64 2.62 2.95 10.05
N GLU A 65 1.83 4.03 9.96
CA GLU A 65 1.06 4.57 11.08
C GLU A 65 0.05 3.53 11.60
N HIS A 66 -0.74 2.91 10.72
CA HIS A 66 -1.71 1.87 11.12
C HIS A 66 -1.04 0.68 11.82
N PHE A 67 0.13 0.24 11.35
CA PHE A 67 0.85 -0.89 11.94
C PHE A 67 1.75 -0.51 13.12
N ASN A 68 1.79 0.77 13.52
CA ASN A 68 2.71 1.31 14.52
C ASN A 68 4.17 0.89 14.27
N LYS A 69 4.60 1.00 13.01
CA LYS A 69 5.95 0.68 12.54
C LYS A 69 6.57 1.91 11.89
N SER A 70 7.90 1.93 11.78
CA SER A 70 8.55 2.89 10.89
C SER A 70 8.24 2.59 9.43
N LYS A 71 8.30 3.62 8.59
CA LYS A 71 8.13 3.48 7.14
C LYS A 71 9.20 2.58 6.53
N GLU A 72 10.41 2.63 7.08
CA GLU A 72 11.54 1.80 6.66
C GLU A 72 11.28 0.31 6.91
N GLU A 73 10.65 -0.04 8.04
CA GLU A 73 10.22 -1.40 8.35
C GLU A 73 9.16 -1.88 7.37
N ILE A 74 8.13 -1.06 7.08
CA ILE A 74 7.11 -1.39 6.08
C ILE A 74 7.73 -1.60 4.70
N VAL A 75 8.64 -0.71 4.28
CA VAL A 75 9.33 -0.85 2.99
C VAL A 75 10.12 -2.16 2.92
N ARG A 76 10.82 -2.53 4.01
CA ARG A 76 11.57 -3.79 4.08
C ARG A 76 10.64 -5.01 4.06
N GLU A 77 9.50 -4.97 4.74
CA GLU A 77 8.53 -6.08 4.76
C GLU A 77 7.84 -6.28 3.41
N LEU A 78 7.56 -5.19 2.69
CA LEU A 78 6.87 -5.23 1.39
C LEU A 78 7.80 -5.48 0.20
N PHE A 79 9.03 -4.95 0.23
CA PHE A 79 9.96 -4.96 -0.92
C PHE A 79 11.30 -5.63 -0.65
N GLY A 80 11.53 -6.11 0.57
CA GLY A 80 12.65 -6.98 0.91
C GLY A 80 12.39 -8.45 0.64
#